data_AF-C4JAL8-F1
#
_entry.id   AF-C4JAL8-F1
#
_cell.length_a   1.000
_cell.length_b   1.000
_cell.length_c   1.000
_cell.angle_alpha   90.00
_cell.angle_beta   90.00
_cell.angle_gamma   90.00
#
_symmetry.space_group_name_H-M   'P 1'
#
loop_
_entity.id
_entity.type
_entity.pdbx_description
1 polymer ?
#
loop_
_entity_poly.entity_id
_entity_poly.type
_entity_poly.pdbx_seq_one_letter_code
_entity_poly.pdbx_strand_id
1 'polypeptide(L)'
;MYNCGDSIQDMLIEKEYHVDLVGHAFNDRELIVRYKTDIDNQRIFYSDLNGFQTSRRQTYDKIPLQGNYYPMPSLAFLQDSHGNRFSVHSKQSLGAASLKNGWLEIMLDRRLVQDDGRGLGQGVMDNKPMNVIFHLLMESNVSALPQTHSLLTLQPSLLSHRVGAHLNYPMHAFMSKKPHEKSFKLVQQSFAPLTASLPCDVHIVNLKVPQPLRFSHTEAAEPRFAVLLHRRGWDASYCKRGGLECTTVGEEPVNLFYMFKDLSAVNVKATSLNLLYDDPEMLGYLQQIGDVGQEGNVLISPMEIQAYKLDLQPPSSQEE
;
A
#
# COMPACT_ATOMS: atom_id res chain seq x y z
N MET A 1 -24.36 -13.42 8.84
CA MET A 1 -25.38 -12.67 8.08
C MET A 1 -24.62 -11.82 7.09
N TYR A 2 -24.59 -12.22 5.82
CA TYR A 2 -23.90 -11.48 4.75
C TYR A 2 -24.98 -10.84 3.88
N ASN A 3 -25.03 -9.51 3.89
CA ASN A 3 -25.65 -8.74 2.82
C ASN A 3 -24.51 -8.44 1.84
N CYS A 4 -24.54 -8.99 0.63
CA CYS A 4 -23.65 -8.56 -0.45
C CYS A 4 -24.07 -7.16 -0.89
N GLY A 5 -23.34 -6.15 -0.45
CA GLY A 5 -23.20 -4.92 -1.22
C GLY A 5 -21.95 -4.99 -2.10
N ASP A 6 -21.93 -4.21 -3.18
CA ASP A 6 -20.80 -4.11 -4.12
C ASP A 6 -19.64 -3.24 -3.55
N SER A 7 -19.57 -3.07 -2.23
CA SER A 7 -18.61 -2.18 -1.59
C SER A 7 -17.52 -2.96 -0.85
N ILE A 8 -16.33 -2.37 -0.76
CA ILE A 8 -15.22 -2.97 0.02
C ILE A 8 -15.55 -3.09 1.50
N GLN A 9 -16.46 -2.24 2.00
CA GLN A 9 -16.91 -2.20 3.38
C GLN A 9 -17.71 -3.44 3.77
N ASP A 10 -18.33 -4.11 2.79
CA ASP A 10 -19.04 -5.38 3.00
C ASP A 10 -18.08 -6.58 3.12
N MET A 11 -16.82 -6.40 2.72
CA MET A 11 -15.79 -7.45 2.67
C MET A 11 -14.78 -7.38 3.82
N LEU A 12 -14.88 -6.37 4.70
CA LEU A 12 -13.97 -6.17 5.82
C LEU A 12 -14.72 -5.81 7.10
N ILE A 13 -14.06 -5.97 8.25
CA ILE A 13 -14.55 -5.42 9.52
C ILE A 13 -13.62 -4.27 9.91
N GLU A 14 -14.16 -3.06 10.02
CA GLU A 14 -13.44 -1.94 10.60
C GLU A 14 -13.56 -1.99 12.13
N LYS A 15 -12.42 -1.94 12.80
CA LYS A 15 -12.33 -1.93 14.26
C LYS A 15 -11.54 -0.72 14.71
N GLU A 16 -12.23 0.18 15.39
CA GLU A 16 -11.64 1.34 16.04
C GLU A 16 -11.42 1.07 17.54
N TYR A 17 -10.22 1.38 18.02
CA TYR A 17 -9.85 1.37 19.44
C TYR A 17 -9.59 2.81 19.86
N HIS A 18 -10.42 3.32 20.78
CA HIS A 18 -10.12 4.55 21.50
C HIS A 18 -9.15 4.22 22.64
N VAL A 19 -7.91 4.67 22.51
CA VAL A 19 -6.80 4.32 23.39
C VAL A 19 -6.45 5.56 24.22
N ASP A 20 -6.64 5.45 25.54
CA ASP A 20 -6.32 6.49 26.50
C ASP A 20 -5.51 5.89 27.65
N LEU A 21 -4.18 6.09 27.60
CA LEU A 21 -3.24 5.72 28.67
C LEU A 21 -2.79 6.98 29.46
N VAL A 22 -3.68 7.97 29.65
CA VAL A 22 -3.36 9.16 30.44
C VAL A 22 -3.48 8.89 31.95
N GLY A 23 -2.46 9.31 32.69
CA GLY A 23 -2.47 9.31 34.15
C GLY A 23 -1.70 8.17 34.82
N HIS A 24 -1.52 8.30 36.13
CA HIS A 24 -0.62 7.43 36.91
C HIS A 24 -1.08 5.97 36.99
N ALA A 25 -2.38 5.69 36.81
CA ALA A 25 -2.91 4.32 36.83
C ALA A 25 -2.36 3.44 35.70
N PHE A 26 -1.87 4.05 34.63
CA PHE A 26 -1.29 3.37 33.46
C PHE A 26 0.24 3.41 33.43
N ASN A 27 0.90 3.90 34.49
CA ASN A 27 2.36 3.88 34.58
C ASN A 27 2.90 2.45 34.44
N ASP A 28 3.94 2.30 33.63
CA ASP A 28 4.64 1.04 33.33
C ASP A 28 3.70 -0.03 32.76
N ARG A 29 2.84 0.37 31.82
CA ARG A 29 1.92 -0.50 31.10
C ARG A 29 2.08 -0.38 29.60
N GLU A 30 1.94 -1.52 28.94
CA GLU A 30 1.85 -1.63 27.49
C GLU A 30 0.51 -2.28 27.16
N LEU A 31 -0.30 -1.60 26.35
CA LEU A 31 -1.61 -2.06 25.97
C LEU A 31 -1.51 -2.80 24.63
N ILE A 32 -2.05 -4.03 24.58
CA ILE A 32 -2.14 -4.83 23.37
C ILE A 32 -3.60 -5.15 23.06
N VAL A 33 -3.90 -5.29 21.77
CA VAL A 33 -5.04 -6.06 21.30
C VAL A 33 -4.57 -7.47 20.96
N ARG A 34 -5.40 -8.48 21.22
CA ARG A 34 -5.13 -9.87 20.82
C ARG A 34 -6.35 -10.47 20.13
N TYR A 35 -6.15 -10.89 18.89
CA TYR A 35 -7.10 -11.69 18.13
C TYR A 35 -6.79 -13.17 18.34
N LYS A 36 -7.83 -13.95 18.61
CA LYS A 36 -7.75 -15.40 18.78
C LYS A 36 -8.62 -16.03 17.70
N THR A 37 -7.99 -16.79 16.81
CA THR A 37 -8.62 -17.51 15.71
C THR A 37 -8.41 -19.01 15.88
N ASP A 38 -9.13 -19.79 15.09
CA ASP A 38 -8.98 -21.23 14.92
C ASP A 38 -7.98 -21.61 13.81
N ILE A 39 -7.27 -20.62 13.23
CA ILE A 39 -6.26 -20.82 12.20
C ILE A 39 -5.05 -21.54 12.81
N ASP A 40 -4.75 -22.73 12.29
CA ASP A 40 -3.54 -23.47 12.65
C ASP A 40 -2.31 -22.92 11.91
N ASN A 41 -1.72 -21.87 12.45
CA ASN A 41 -0.59 -21.16 11.86
C ASN A 41 0.78 -21.70 12.31
N GLN A 42 0.83 -22.73 13.15
CA GLN A 42 2.06 -23.29 13.72
C GLN A 42 2.98 -22.24 14.37
N ARG A 43 2.40 -21.20 15.00
CA ARG A 43 3.11 -20.02 15.55
C ARG A 43 3.95 -19.24 14.53
N ILE A 44 3.53 -19.28 13.25
CA ILE A 44 4.09 -18.52 12.15
C ILE A 44 3.11 -17.42 11.78
N PHE A 45 3.59 -16.19 11.68
CA PHE A 45 2.81 -15.08 11.15
C PHE A 45 3.65 -14.31 10.14
N TYR A 46 3.00 -13.45 9.37
CA TYR A 46 3.67 -12.61 8.40
C TYR A 46 3.45 -11.16 8.80
N SER A 47 4.51 -10.36 8.77
CA SER A 47 4.43 -8.90 8.95
C SER A 47 5.08 -8.19 7.78
N ASP A 48 4.56 -7.03 7.41
CA ASP A 48 5.12 -6.26 6.33
C ASP A 48 6.42 -5.53 6.71
N LEU A 49 7.20 -5.23 5.68
CA LEU A 49 8.39 -4.40 5.70
C LEU A 49 8.09 -3.16 4.88
N ASN A 50 7.85 -2.05 5.59
CA ASN A 50 7.63 -0.72 5.02
C ASN A 50 6.45 -0.64 4.02
N GLY A 51 5.41 -1.48 4.18
CA GLY A 51 4.30 -1.55 3.23
C GLY A 51 4.66 -2.07 1.84
N PHE A 52 5.86 -2.64 1.67
CA PHE A 52 6.35 -3.12 0.37
C PHE A 52 6.24 -4.63 0.22
N GLN A 53 6.93 -5.38 1.08
CA GLN A 53 6.95 -6.85 1.06
C GLN A 53 6.58 -7.41 2.44
N THR A 54 6.19 -8.68 2.50
CA THR A 54 5.88 -9.38 3.75
C THR A 54 7.02 -10.34 4.09
N SER A 55 7.23 -10.59 5.38
CA SER A 55 8.29 -11.49 5.86
C SER A 55 7.72 -12.52 6.83
N ARG A 56 8.11 -13.78 6.66
CA ARG A 56 7.76 -14.87 7.57
C ARG A 56 8.42 -14.67 8.94
N ARG A 57 7.60 -14.66 9.99
CA ARG A 57 8.02 -14.59 11.40
C ARG A 57 7.58 -15.85 12.11
N GLN A 58 8.46 -16.44 12.90
CA GLN A 58 8.15 -17.62 13.70
C GLN A 58 8.52 -17.35 15.14
N THR A 59 7.62 -17.64 16.06
CA THR A 59 7.89 -17.47 17.48
C THR A 59 8.76 -18.61 18.00
N TYR A 60 9.84 -18.27 18.69
CA TYR A 60 10.75 -19.24 19.30
C TYR A 60 10.81 -19.06 20.81
N ASP A 61 10.73 -20.17 21.55
CA ASP A 61 10.79 -20.14 23.03
C ASP A 61 12.21 -19.91 23.56
N LYS A 62 13.24 -20.13 22.72
CA LYS A 62 14.64 -19.87 23.07
C LYS A 62 14.99 -18.37 23.15
N ILE A 63 14.15 -17.48 22.64
CA ILE A 63 14.31 -16.03 22.73
C ILE A 63 13.21 -15.46 23.63
N PRO A 64 13.48 -14.37 24.36
CA PRO A 64 12.50 -13.79 25.28
C PRO A 64 11.28 -13.23 24.51
N LEU A 65 10.19 -12.95 25.23
CA LEU A 65 8.92 -12.51 24.65
C LEU A 65 9.10 -11.31 23.70
N GLN A 66 9.81 -10.29 24.13
CA GLN A 66 10.08 -9.09 23.33
C GLN A 66 10.92 -9.37 22.07
N GLY A 67 11.70 -10.45 22.06
CA GLY A 67 12.46 -10.88 20.87
C GLY A 67 11.57 -11.49 19.77
N ASN A 68 10.32 -11.81 20.09
CA ASN A 68 9.32 -12.33 19.15
C ASN A 68 8.36 -11.25 18.61
N TYR A 69 8.52 -10.00 19.06
CA TYR A 69 7.78 -8.86 18.52
C TYR A 69 8.50 -8.29 17.31
N TYR A 70 7.73 -8.04 16.24
CA TYR A 70 8.23 -7.51 14.98
C TYR A 70 7.46 -6.25 14.58
N PRO A 71 8.08 -5.35 13.79
CA PRO A 71 7.36 -4.24 13.19
C PRO A 71 6.22 -4.75 12.29
N MET A 72 5.09 -4.07 12.41
CA MET A 72 3.94 -4.12 11.53
C MET A 72 3.62 -2.68 11.08
N PRO A 73 4.27 -2.17 10.03
CA PRO A 73 3.97 -0.87 9.47
C PRO A 73 2.54 -0.74 8.94
N SER A 74 2.02 -1.77 8.27
CA SER A 74 0.70 -1.69 7.60
C SER A 74 -0.10 -2.98 7.57
N LEU A 75 0.53 -4.16 7.70
CA LEU A 75 -0.13 -5.46 7.55
C LEU A 75 0.56 -6.53 8.39
N ALA A 76 -0.24 -7.29 9.14
CA ALA A 76 0.16 -8.59 9.65
C ALA A 76 -0.95 -9.61 9.43
N PHE A 77 -0.59 -10.87 9.16
CA PHE A 77 -1.58 -11.93 8.96
C PHE A 77 -1.12 -13.30 9.46
N LEU A 78 -2.12 -14.12 9.78
CA LEU A 78 -2.00 -15.55 10.05
C LEU A 78 -2.50 -16.32 8.83
N GLN A 79 -1.90 -17.47 8.54
CA GLN A 79 -2.38 -18.37 7.49
C GLN A 79 -2.14 -19.83 7.89
N ASP A 80 -3.12 -20.69 7.64
CA ASP A 80 -2.99 -22.14 7.81
C ASP A 80 -2.53 -22.86 6.52
N SER A 81 -2.36 -24.18 6.59
CA SER A 81 -2.00 -25.02 5.44
C SER A 81 -3.09 -25.12 4.37
N HIS A 82 -4.36 -24.82 4.70
CA HIS A 82 -5.47 -24.82 3.76
C HIS A 82 -5.64 -23.47 3.04
N GLY A 83 -4.90 -22.44 3.48
CA GLY A 83 -4.98 -21.09 2.95
C GLY A 83 -6.18 -20.31 3.51
N ASN A 84 -6.65 -20.63 4.71
CA ASN A 84 -7.46 -19.71 5.50
C ASN A 84 -6.54 -18.65 6.10
N ARG A 85 -6.88 -17.37 5.87
CA ARG A 85 -6.05 -16.23 6.23
C ARG A 85 -6.85 -15.23 7.05
N PHE A 86 -6.26 -14.79 8.16
CA PHE A 86 -6.74 -13.66 8.95
C PHE A 86 -5.72 -12.54 8.86
N SER A 87 -6.10 -11.43 8.22
CA SER A 87 -5.26 -10.26 7.99
C SER A 87 -5.75 -9.08 8.81
N VAL A 88 -4.81 -8.35 9.39
CA VAL A 88 -5.06 -7.08 10.08
C VAL A 88 -4.26 -6.00 9.35
N HIS A 89 -4.98 -5.02 8.81
CA HIS A 89 -4.40 -3.84 8.19
C HIS A 89 -4.42 -2.66 9.16
N SER A 90 -3.39 -1.82 9.09
CA SER A 90 -3.20 -0.63 9.92
C SER A 90 -2.76 0.56 9.06
N LYS A 91 -3.13 1.77 9.50
CA LYS A 91 -2.57 3.04 8.95
C LYS A 91 -1.35 3.55 9.74
N GLN A 92 -1.11 2.97 10.91
CA GLN A 92 -0.01 3.34 11.81
C GLN A 92 0.93 2.15 12.04
N SER A 93 2.21 2.45 12.18
CA SER A 93 3.23 1.42 12.46
C SER A 93 3.17 0.99 13.92
N LEU A 94 3.02 -0.31 14.16
CA LEU A 94 2.87 -0.91 15.49
C LEU A 94 3.75 -2.15 15.64
N GLY A 95 3.89 -2.66 16.86
CA GLY A 95 4.54 -3.95 17.12
C GLY A 95 3.52 -5.09 17.09
N ALA A 96 3.85 -6.20 16.42
CA ALA A 96 2.99 -7.38 16.33
C ALA A 96 3.74 -8.68 16.65
N ALA A 97 3.02 -9.67 17.17
CA ALA A 97 3.54 -11.01 17.46
C ALA A 97 2.47 -12.10 17.32
N SER A 98 2.90 -13.35 17.16
CA SER A 98 2.05 -14.55 17.22
C SER A 98 2.53 -15.51 18.30
N LEU A 99 2.39 -15.12 19.56
CA LEU A 99 2.98 -15.87 20.68
C LEU A 99 2.44 -17.29 20.87
N LYS A 100 1.20 -17.56 20.43
CA LYS A 100 0.57 -18.89 20.43
C LYS A 100 -0.08 -19.19 19.08
N ASN A 101 -0.42 -20.46 18.88
CA ASN A 101 -1.16 -20.87 17.69
C ASN A 101 -2.52 -20.16 17.62
N GLY A 102 -2.90 -19.68 16.44
CA GLY A 102 -4.11 -18.90 16.17
C GLY A 102 -4.14 -17.52 16.82
N TRP A 103 -3.04 -17.03 17.42
CA TRP A 103 -3.02 -15.74 18.12
C TRP A 103 -2.26 -14.71 17.30
N LEU A 104 -2.89 -13.56 17.05
CA LEU A 104 -2.20 -12.38 16.54
C LEU A 104 -2.42 -11.24 17.52
N GLU A 105 -1.33 -10.72 18.08
CA GLU A 105 -1.37 -9.58 18.99
C GLU A 105 -0.63 -8.39 18.42
N ILE A 106 -1.15 -7.19 18.70
CA ILE A 106 -0.67 -5.92 18.19
C ILE A 106 -0.67 -4.92 19.35
N MET A 107 0.47 -4.27 19.58
CA MET A 107 0.59 -3.17 20.55
C MET A 107 -0.22 -1.96 20.09
N LEU A 108 -0.95 -1.35 21.01
CA LEU A 108 -1.76 -0.15 20.77
C LEU A 108 -1.04 1.11 21.26
N ASP A 109 -0.57 1.11 22.50
CA ASP A 109 0.18 2.21 23.10
C ASP A 109 0.99 1.72 24.31
N ARG A 110 1.98 2.50 24.74
CA ARG A 110 2.83 2.21 25.90
C ARG A 110 3.07 3.46 26.74
N ARG A 111 3.04 3.29 28.06
CA ARG A 111 3.40 4.32 29.03
C ARG A 111 4.45 3.78 29.97
N LEU A 112 5.65 4.35 29.94
CA LEU A 112 6.80 3.92 30.72
C LEU A 112 7.36 5.09 31.52
N VAL A 113 7.59 4.91 32.81
CA VAL A 113 8.09 5.99 33.68
C VAL A 113 9.63 6.09 33.65
N GLN A 114 10.29 4.98 33.33
CA GLN A 114 11.74 4.87 33.36
C GLN A 114 12.38 5.06 31.99
N ASP A 115 13.56 5.68 31.98
CA ASP A 115 14.45 5.73 30.81
C ASP A 115 15.07 4.36 30.55
N ASP A 116 15.34 4.04 29.29
CA ASP A 116 15.91 2.76 28.86
C ASP A 116 17.45 2.77 28.74
N GLY A 117 18.10 3.87 29.11
CA GLY A 117 19.55 4.03 29.03
C GLY A 117 20.09 4.11 27.61
N ARG A 118 19.26 4.51 26.61
CA ARG A 118 19.68 4.70 25.21
C ARG A 118 19.95 6.16 24.84
N GLY A 119 19.92 7.07 25.81
CA GLY A 119 20.37 8.46 25.67
C GLY A 119 19.26 9.50 25.57
N LEU A 120 17.99 9.10 25.68
CA LEU A 120 16.86 10.04 25.67
C LEU A 120 16.72 10.77 27.02
N GLY A 121 16.97 10.09 28.14
CA GLY A 121 16.97 10.68 29.49
C GLY A 121 15.57 10.87 30.08
N GLN A 122 14.56 10.19 29.54
CA GLN A 122 13.18 10.21 30.03
C GLN A 122 12.43 8.93 29.65
N GLY A 123 11.41 8.57 30.44
CA GLY A 123 10.41 7.59 30.04
C GLY A 123 9.43 8.13 29.00
N VAL A 124 8.49 7.29 28.57
CA VAL A 124 7.38 7.65 27.66
C VAL A 124 6.13 7.94 28.48
N MET A 125 5.88 9.22 28.75
CA MET A 125 4.77 9.67 29.60
C MET A 125 3.89 10.76 28.96
N ASP A 126 4.15 11.10 27.71
CA ASP A 126 3.47 12.13 26.92
C ASP A 126 2.30 11.57 26.10
N ASN A 127 1.74 10.42 26.51
CA ASN A 127 0.58 9.79 25.90
C ASN A 127 -0.57 10.79 25.74
N LYS A 128 -1.25 10.72 24.59
CA LYS A 128 -2.50 11.45 24.33
C LYS A 128 -3.56 10.45 23.87
N PRO A 129 -4.84 10.70 24.17
CA PRO A 129 -5.92 9.89 23.64
C PRO A 129 -5.83 9.83 22.11
N MET A 130 -5.87 8.62 21.56
CA MET A 130 -5.77 8.38 20.12
C MET A 130 -6.71 7.28 19.66
N ASN A 131 -7.13 7.34 18.40
CA ASN A 131 -7.94 6.31 17.77
C ASN A 131 -7.07 5.45 16.85
N VAL A 132 -6.93 4.19 17.21
CA VAL A 132 -6.23 3.17 16.42
C VAL A 132 -7.27 2.42 15.61
N ILE A 133 -7.21 2.53 14.28
CA ILE A 133 -8.15 1.89 13.36
C ILE A 133 -7.46 0.70 12.70
N PHE A 134 -8.14 -0.44 12.70
CA PHE A 134 -7.75 -1.63 11.96
C PHE A 134 -8.85 -2.07 10.99
N HIS A 135 -8.45 -2.52 9.80
CA HIS A 135 -9.33 -3.29 8.91
C HIS A 135 -8.98 -4.76 9.03
N LEU A 136 -9.94 -5.56 9.46
CA LEU A 136 -9.83 -7.00 9.62
C LEU A 136 -10.40 -7.68 8.39
N LEU A 137 -9.64 -8.61 7.82
CA LEU A 137 -10.00 -9.32 6.60
C LEU A 137 -9.82 -10.83 6.82
N MET A 138 -10.86 -11.59 6.48
CA MET A 138 -10.85 -13.05 6.46
C MET A 138 -10.91 -13.51 5.00
N GLU A 139 -9.99 -14.37 4.61
CA GLU A 139 -9.95 -14.94 3.26
C GLU A 139 -9.76 -16.44 3.34
N SER A 140 -10.30 -17.15 2.35
CA SER A 140 -10.05 -18.58 2.16
C SER A 140 -9.57 -18.81 0.73
N ASN A 141 -8.65 -19.75 0.60
CA ASN A 141 -8.12 -20.14 -0.69
C ASN A 141 -9.24 -20.67 -1.62
N VAL A 142 -9.29 -20.19 -2.85
CA VAL A 142 -10.25 -20.61 -3.88
C VAL A 142 -9.62 -21.54 -4.93
N SER A 143 -8.30 -21.71 -4.91
CA SER A 143 -7.54 -22.45 -5.90
C SER A 143 -6.62 -23.48 -5.24
N ALA A 144 -6.78 -24.75 -5.57
CA ALA A 144 -5.91 -25.84 -5.12
C ALA A 144 -4.53 -25.86 -5.83
N LEU A 145 -3.88 -24.71 -6.02
CA LEU A 145 -2.53 -24.69 -6.59
C LEU A 145 -1.53 -25.34 -5.62
N PRO A 146 -0.49 -26.00 -6.15
CA PRO A 146 0.27 -26.98 -5.39
C PRO A 146 1.11 -26.33 -4.29
N GLN A 147 1.13 -27.04 -3.19
CA GLN A 147 1.92 -26.84 -1.98
C GLN A 147 3.43 -26.77 -2.27
N THR A 148 3.94 -25.64 -2.75
CA THR A 148 5.34 -25.27 -2.51
C THR A 148 5.40 -24.41 -1.24
N HIS A 149 5.07 -25.03 -0.11
CA HIS A 149 5.23 -24.44 1.22
C HIS A 149 6.72 -24.35 1.60
N SER A 150 7.45 -23.46 0.96
CA SER A 150 8.77 -23.02 1.43
C SER A 150 9.12 -21.59 0.98
N LEU A 151 8.14 -20.77 0.64
CA LEU A 151 8.41 -19.37 0.32
C LEU A 151 8.56 -18.59 1.63
N LEU A 152 9.73 -17.94 1.79
CA LEU A 152 10.05 -17.06 2.92
C LEU A 152 9.12 -15.83 2.99
N THR A 153 8.43 -15.54 1.89
CA THR A 153 7.56 -14.39 1.68
C THR A 153 6.24 -14.86 1.07
N LEU A 154 5.13 -14.55 1.75
CA LEU A 154 3.77 -14.79 1.24
C LEU A 154 3.13 -13.47 0.84
N GLN A 155 2.74 -13.34 -0.41
CA GLN A 155 2.16 -12.09 -0.90
C GLN A 155 0.70 -11.93 -0.41
N PRO A 156 0.25 -10.69 -0.14
CA PRO A 156 -1.16 -10.43 0.12
C PRO A 156 -2.02 -10.79 -1.09
N SER A 157 -3.32 -11.02 -0.89
CA SER A 157 -4.26 -11.10 -2.01
C SER A 157 -4.50 -9.71 -2.61
N LEU A 158 -5.13 -9.65 -3.79
CA LEU A 158 -5.57 -8.38 -4.37
C LEU A 158 -6.62 -7.67 -3.49
N LEU A 159 -7.51 -8.42 -2.85
CA LEU A 159 -8.48 -7.85 -1.90
C LEU A 159 -7.76 -7.23 -0.71
N SER A 160 -6.78 -7.93 -0.12
CA SER A 160 -5.96 -7.41 0.98
C SER A 160 -5.20 -6.14 0.57
N HIS A 161 -4.62 -6.09 -0.63
CA HIS A 161 -4.01 -4.87 -1.17
C HIS A 161 -4.99 -3.70 -1.27
N ARG A 162 -6.23 -3.97 -1.68
CA ARG A 162 -7.30 -2.96 -1.81
C ARG A 162 -7.79 -2.47 -0.43
N VAL A 163 -7.95 -3.39 0.53
CA VAL A 163 -8.32 -3.07 1.92
C VAL A 163 -7.25 -2.18 2.56
N GLY A 164 -5.98 -2.57 2.43
CA GLY A 164 -4.86 -1.75 2.90
C GLY A 164 -4.80 -0.38 2.23
N ALA A 165 -5.10 -0.30 0.93
CA ALA A 165 -5.15 0.97 0.20
C ALA A 165 -6.32 1.86 0.64
N HIS A 166 -7.50 1.31 0.88
CA HIS A 166 -8.66 2.04 1.39
C HIS A 166 -8.37 2.71 2.75
N LEU A 167 -7.55 2.05 3.59
CA LEU A 167 -7.13 2.59 4.89
C LEU A 167 -6.03 3.66 4.78
N ASN A 168 -5.05 3.48 3.88
CA ASN A 168 -3.87 4.34 3.77
C ASN A 168 -4.01 5.50 2.76
N TYR A 169 -4.96 5.40 1.82
CA TYR A 169 -5.26 6.41 0.81
C TYR A 169 -6.77 6.74 0.80
N PRO A 170 -7.29 7.33 1.90
CA PRO A 170 -8.73 7.57 2.03
C PRO A 170 -9.22 8.66 1.06
N MET A 171 -10.51 8.64 0.74
CA MET A 171 -11.13 9.71 -0.05
C MET A 171 -11.10 11.04 0.72
N HIS A 172 -10.72 12.11 0.02
CA HIS A 172 -10.71 13.46 0.58
C HIS A 172 -12.00 14.21 0.22
N ALA A 173 -12.77 14.60 1.23
CA ALA A 173 -13.95 15.43 1.07
C ALA A 173 -13.58 16.93 1.15
N PHE A 174 -13.89 17.69 0.10
CA PHE A 174 -13.67 19.14 0.05
C PHE A 174 -15.01 19.88 0.18
N MET A 175 -15.11 20.80 1.14
CA MET A 175 -16.32 21.60 1.37
C MET A 175 -16.11 23.04 0.89
N SER A 176 -16.99 23.51 0.00
CA SER A 176 -16.98 24.91 -0.46
C SER A 176 -17.54 25.85 0.62
N LYS A 177 -16.84 26.96 0.88
CA LYS A 177 -17.28 27.99 1.84
C LYS A 177 -18.34 28.95 1.29
N LYS A 178 -18.45 29.09 -0.03
CA LYS A 178 -19.39 30.03 -0.65
C LYS A 178 -20.66 29.30 -1.09
N PRO A 179 -21.86 29.73 -0.67
CA PRO A 179 -23.09 29.28 -1.30
C PRO A 179 -23.02 29.65 -2.78
N HIS A 180 -23.52 28.76 -3.63
CA HIS A 180 -23.33 28.75 -5.08
C HIS A 180 -23.85 30.05 -5.74
N GLU A 181 -23.05 31.12 -5.75
CA GLU A 181 -23.35 32.33 -6.53
C GLU A 181 -23.11 32.00 -8.00
N LYS A 182 -24.22 31.75 -8.71
CA LYS A 182 -24.38 31.72 -10.17
C LYS A 182 -23.20 31.13 -10.94
N SER A 183 -23.31 29.81 -11.15
CA SER A 183 -22.93 29.14 -12.41
C SER A 183 -21.56 29.49 -12.98
N PHE A 184 -20.48 29.05 -12.33
CA PHE A 184 -19.50 28.33 -13.14
C PHE A 184 -20.23 27.09 -13.64
N LYS A 185 -20.50 27.00 -14.94
CA LYS A 185 -20.88 25.75 -15.57
C LYS A 185 -19.71 24.79 -15.28
N LEU A 186 -19.79 24.02 -14.19
CA LEU A 186 -18.90 22.89 -13.97
C LEU A 186 -19.36 21.84 -15.00
N VAL A 187 -18.85 21.96 -16.23
CA VAL A 187 -19.22 21.09 -17.35
C VAL A 187 -18.85 19.63 -17.06
N GLN A 188 -17.99 19.38 -16.06
CA GLN A 188 -17.70 18.05 -15.54
C GLN A 188 -18.07 17.96 -14.06
N GLN A 189 -19.14 17.22 -13.76
CA GLN A 189 -19.51 16.81 -12.40
C GLN A 189 -18.56 15.74 -11.83
N SER A 190 -17.73 15.13 -12.69
CA SER A 190 -16.75 14.10 -12.34
C SER A 190 -15.45 14.33 -13.10
N PHE A 191 -14.32 14.29 -12.40
CA PHE A 191 -12.99 14.30 -13.01
C PHE A 191 -12.37 12.91 -12.89
N ALA A 192 -12.11 12.28 -14.03
CA ALA A 192 -11.44 10.99 -14.14
C ALA A 192 -10.23 11.17 -15.07
N PRO A 193 -9.02 11.38 -14.52
CA PRO A 193 -7.85 11.76 -15.30
C PRO A 193 -7.24 10.62 -16.11
N LEU A 194 -7.59 9.37 -15.83
CA LEU A 194 -7.06 8.21 -16.53
C LEU A 194 -7.94 7.84 -17.73
N THR A 195 -7.32 7.45 -18.83
CA THR A 195 -8.04 6.98 -20.03
C THR A 195 -8.78 5.67 -19.78
N ALA A 196 -8.19 4.79 -18.96
CA ALA A 196 -8.75 3.54 -18.50
C ALA A 196 -8.28 3.24 -17.07
N SER A 197 -8.98 2.37 -16.35
CA SER A 197 -8.53 1.87 -15.05
C SER A 197 -7.17 1.15 -15.20
N LEU A 198 -6.23 1.45 -14.30
CA LEU A 198 -4.97 0.70 -14.24
C LEU A 198 -5.23 -0.76 -13.83
N PRO A 199 -4.34 -1.70 -14.20
CA PRO A 199 -4.38 -3.06 -13.66
C PRO A 199 -4.39 -3.05 -12.14
N CYS A 200 -5.14 -3.95 -11.50
CA CYS A 200 -5.39 -3.90 -10.05
C CYS A 200 -4.14 -4.18 -9.20
N ASP A 201 -3.10 -4.74 -9.79
CA ASP A 201 -1.78 -4.94 -9.19
C ASP A 201 -0.84 -3.75 -9.41
N VAL A 202 -1.21 -2.76 -10.22
CA VAL A 202 -0.41 -1.55 -10.46
C VAL A 202 -0.89 -0.39 -9.59
N HIS A 203 0.05 0.27 -8.93
CA HIS A 203 -0.19 1.41 -8.05
C HIS A 203 0.68 2.60 -8.43
N ILE A 204 0.07 3.77 -8.60
CA ILE A 204 0.80 5.05 -8.71
C ILE A 204 1.28 5.41 -7.31
N VAL A 205 2.56 5.20 -7.04
CA VAL A 205 3.20 5.54 -5.76
C VAL A 205 3.35 7.06 -5.63
N ASN A 206 3.66 7.73 -6.74
CA ASN A 206 3.87 9.17 -6.76
C ASN A 206 3.62 9.74 -8.15
N LEU A 207 3.02 10.92 -8.22
CA LEU A 207 2.94 11.77 -9.41
C LEU A 207 3.29 13.20 -8.96
N LYS A 208 4.42 13.73 -9.43
CA LYS A 208 4.92 15.03 -8.96
C LYS A 208 5.56 15.84 -10.06
N VAL A 209 5.68 17.15 -9.81
CA VAL A 209 6.42 18.12 -10.64
C VAL A 209 7.76 18.36 -9.96
N PRO A 210 8.89 17.83 -10.48
CA PRO A 210 10.19 17.92 -9.81
C PRO A 210 10.71 19.35 -9.66
N GLN A 211 10.43 20.23 -10.64
CA GLN A 211 10.84 21.63 -10.62
C GLN A 211 9.63 22.56 -10.71
N PRO A 212 9.28 23.28 -9.63
CA PRO A 212 8.19 24.24 -9.67
C PRO A 212 8.50 25.41 -10.62
N LEU A 213 7.49 25.88 -11.36
CA LEU A 213 7.59 26.99 -12.33
C LEU A 213 8.18 28.29 -11.77
N ARG A 214 8.17 28.49 -10.44
CA ARG A 214 8.74 29.67 -9.79
C ARG A 214 10.28 29.68 -9.73
N PHE A 215 10.92 28.55 -10.02
CA PHE A 215 12.39 28.37 -9.91
C PHE A 215 13.02 27.90 -11.23
N SER A 216 12.40 28.18 -12.39
CA SER A 216 12.98 27.83 -13.69
C SER A 216 14.18 28.74 -13.98
N HIS A 217 15.39 28.23 -13.77
CA HIS A 217 16.64 28.93 -14.11
C HIS A 217 17.27 28.44 -15.43
N THR A 218 16.54 27.70 -16.27
CA THR A 218 17.10 27.13 -17.51
C THR A 218 16.07 27.11 -18.64
N GLU A 219 16.53 27.44 -19.85
CA GLU A 219 15.81 27.45 -21.13
C GLU A 219 15.65 26.05 -21.76
N ALA A 220 16.14 24.99 -21.11
CA ALA A 220 16.09 23.63 -21.63
C ALA A 220 14.79 22.89 -21.25
N ALA A 221 14.20 22.21 -22.23
CA ALA A 221 13.00 21.37 -22.12
C ALA A 221 13.29 20.08 -21.32
N GLU A 222 13.44 20.21 -20.00
CA GLU A 222 13.45 19.06 -19.11
C GLU A 222 12.02 18.55 -18.87
N PRO A 223 11.82 17.21 -18.80
CA PRO A 223 10.52 16.63 -18.57
C PRO A 223 9.91 17.11 -17.25
N ARG A 224 8.73 17.74 -17.35
CA ARG A 224 8.12 18.51 -16.25
C ARG A 224 7.48 17.67 -15.16
N PHE A 225 7.14 16.43 -15.46
CA PHE A 225 6.43 15.53 -14.55
C PHE A 225 7.24 14.27 -14.30
N ALA A 226 7.05 13.68 -13.13
CA ALA A 226 7.59 12.38 -12.79
C ALA A 226 6.49 11.50 -12.19
N VAL A 227 6.42 10.24 -12.66
CA VAL A 227 5.51 9.22 -12.14
C VAL A 227 6.32 8.03 -11.65
N LEU A 228 5.94 7.51 -10.48
CA LEU A 228 6.47 6.27 -9.91
C LEU A 228 5.35 5.24 -9.89
N LEU A 229 5.59 4.10 -10.53
CA LEU A 229 4.66 2.99 -10.62
C LEU A 229 5.23 1.79 -9.86
N HIS A 230 4.39 1.14 -9.07
CA HIS A 230 4.73 -0.12 -8.38
C HIS A 230 3.75 -1.19 -8.85
N ARG A 231 4.26 -2.29 -9.42
CA ARG A 231 3.46 -3.49 -9.60
C ARG A 231 3.61 -4.40 -8.39
N ARG A 232 2.54 -4.50 -7.59
CA ARG A 232 2.49 -5.28 -6.36
C ARG A 232 2.44 -6.77 -6.70
N GLY A 233 3.26 -7.55 -6.01
CA GLY A 233 3.08 -9.00 -5.99
C GLY A 233 1.81 -9.38 -5.24
N TRP A 234 1.09 -10.37 -5.72
CA TRP A 234 -0.16 -10.86 -5.11
C TRP A 234 -0.27 -12.38 -5.19
N ASP A 235 -0.95 -12.96 -4.20
CA ASP A 235 -1.14 -14.41 -4.11
C ASP A 235 -2.33 -14.87 -4.96
N ALA A 236 -2.01 -15.57 -6.05
CA ALA A 236 -2.97 -16.05 -7.04
C ALA A 236 -3.88 -17.19 -6.57
N SER A 237 -3.65 -17.72 -5.36
CA SER A 237 -4.50 -18.74 -4.75
C SER A 237 -5.86 -18.15 -4.31
N TYR A 238 -5.88 -16.86 -3.97
CA TYR A 238 -7.08 -16.13 -3.55
C TYR A 238 -7.83 -15.54 -4.76
N CYS A 239 -9.02 -14.97 -4.53
CA CYS A 239 -9.87 -14.44 -5.60
C CYS A 239 -9.10 -13.45 -6.49
N LYS A 240 -8.86 -13.83 -7.76
CA LYS A 240 -8.12 -13.02 -8.74
C LYS A 240 -8.76 -11.67 -9.03
N ARG A 241 -10.05 -11.52 -8.78
CA ARG A 241 -10.77 -10.25 -8.98
C ARG A 241 -10.85 -9.40 -7.71
N GLY A 242 -10.28 -9.86 -6.60
CA GLY A 242 -10.33 -9.15 -5.32
C GLY A 242 -11.75 -8.87 -4.84
N GLY A 243 -12.71 -9.73 -5.19
CA GLY A 243 -14.12 -9.58 -4.85
C GLY A 243 -14.92 -8.51 -5.62
N LEU A 244 -14.26 -7.51 -6.22
CA LEU A 244 -14.95 -6.35 -6.82
C LEU A 244 -14.31 -5.90 -8.13
N GLU A 245 -15.01 -6.14 -9.25
CA GLU A 245 -14.86 -5.52 -10.57
C GLU A 245 -13.44 -5.24 -11.07
N CYS A 246 -12.48 -6.10 -10.73
CA CYS A 246 -11.15 -6.00 -11.31
C CYS A 246 -11.19 -6.46 -12.77
N THR A 247 -10.95 -5.54 -13.70
CA THR A 247 -11.00 -5.80 -15.15
C THR A 247 -9.72 -6.46 -15.65
N THR A 248 -8.56 -6.06 -15.13
CA THR A 248 -7.24 -6.45 -15.62
C THR A 248 -6.24 -6.68 -14.47
N VAL A 249 -5.42 -7.73 -14.59
CA VAL A 249 -4.41 -8.14 -13.59
C VAL A 249 -3.24 -8.83 -14.29
N GLY A 250 -2.01 -8.60 -13.83
CA GLY A 250 -0.83 -9.38 -14.23
C GLY A 250 0.03 -8.65 -15.25
N GLU A 251 0.67 -9.40 -16.17
CA GLU A 251 1.68 -8.90 -17.11
C GLU A 251 1.15 -7.98 -18.22
N GLU A 252 -0.02 -7.35 -18.05
CA GLU A 252 -0.48 -6.34 -19.01
C GLU A 252 0.45 -5.12 -18.98
N PRO A 253 0.86 -4.59 -20.14
CA PRO A 253 1.69 -3.40 -20.16
C PRO A 253 0.90 -2.17 -19.72
N VAL A 254 1.59 -1.20 -19.14
CA VAL A 254 1.05 0.12 -18.83
C VAL A 254 1.46 1.06 -19.94
N ASN A 255 0.47 1.65 -20.64
CA ASN A 255 0.74 2.65 -21.66
C ASN A 255 1.02 4.01 -21.01
N LEU A 256 2.25 4.52 -21.12
CA LEU A 256 2.64 5.80 -20.53
C LEU A 256 2.25 7.00 -21.41
N PHE A 257 2.20 6.83 -22.74
CA PHE A 257 1.88 7.92 -23.68
C PHE A 257 0.43 8.37 -23.60
N TYR A 258 -0.50 7.44 -23.39
CA TYR A 258 -1.94 7.69 -23.38
C TYR A 258 -2.60 7.33 -22.04
N MET A 259 -1.83 7.32 -20.94
CA MET A 259 -2.31 7.03 -19.59
C MET A 259 -3.41 8.01 -19.15
N PHE A 260 -3.27 9.28 -19.53
CA PHE A 260 -4.12 10.37 -19.07
C PHE A 260 -5.15 10.75 -20.13
N LYS A 261 -6.38 10.96 -19.71
CA LYS A 261 -7.46 11.48 -20.55
C LYS A 261 -7.15 12.91 -20.95
N ASP A 262 -7.33 13.22 -22.23
CA ASP A 262 -7.13 14.56 -22.80
C ASP A 262 -5.68 15.10 -22.69
N LEU A 263 -4.70 14.22 -22.42
CA LEU A 263 -3.27 14.55 -22.35
C LEU A 263 -2.42 13.42 -22.94
N SER A 264 -1.44 13.77 -23.77
CA SER A 264 -0.41 12.84 -24.25
C SER A 264 0.90 13.09 -23.51
N ALA A 265 1.56 12.01 -23.06
CA ALA A 265 2.92 12.08 -22.56
C ALA A 265 3.92 11.98 -23.71
N VAL A 266 4.84 12.94 -23.78
CA VAL A 266 5.98 12.95 -24.71
C VAL A 266 7.29 12.92 -23.92
N ASN A 267 8.40 12.61 -24.60
CA ASN A 267 9.74 12.62 -24.00
C ASN A 267 9.84 11.74 -22.73
N VAL A 268 9.17 10.59 -22.74
CA VAL A 268 9.17 9.66 -21.59
C VAL A 268 10.55 9.04 -21.44
N LYS A 269 11.15 9.20 -20.26
CA LYS A 269 12.48 8.68 -19.91
C LYS A 269 12.43 7.95 -18.58
N ALA A 270 12.95 6.74 -18.54
CA ALA A 270 13.15 6.05 -17.27
C ALA A 270 14.20 6.79 -16.43
N THR A 271 14.06 6.72 -15.11
CA THR A 271 14.96 7.39 -14.18
C THR A 271 15.09 6.58 -12.89
N SER A 272 16.10 6.87 -12.08
CA SER A 272 16.24 6.33 -10.74
C SER A 272 15.07 6.77 -9.84
N LEU A 273 14.77 6.02 -8.78
CA LEU A 273 13.65 6.34 -7.87
C LEU A 273 13.78 7.72 -7.19
N ASN A 274 15.00 8.23 -7.04
CA ASN A 274 15.29 9.57 -6.55
C ASN A 274 15.34 10.65 -7.65
N LEU A 275 15.09 10.29 -8.91
CA LEU A 275 15.04 11.13 -10.11
C LEU A 275 16.38 11.76 -10.54
N LEU A 276 17.51 11.29 -10.00
CA LEU A 276 18.83 11.88 -10.24
C LEU A 276 19.58 11.28 -11.44
N TYR A 277 19.26 10.05 -11.83
CA TYR A 277 19.98 9.34 -12.88
C TYR A 277 19.02 8.84 -13.94
N ASP A 278 19.33 9.13 -15.20
CA ASP A 278 18.47 8.82 -16.35
C ASP A 278 19.13 7.79 -17.30
N ASP A 279 20.20 7.14 -16.85
CA ASP A 279 20.96 6.17 -17.64
C ASP A 279 20.29 4.77 -17.63
N PRO A 280 19.71 4.30 -18.76
CA PRO A 280 19.06 3.00 -18.84
C PRO A 280 19.96 1.83 -18.51
N GLU A 281 21.25 1.92 -18.85
CA GLU A 281 22.20 0.81 -18.68
C GLU A 281 22.49 0.60 -17.21
N MET A 282 22.72 1.70 -16.49
CA MET A 282 22.92 1.69 -15.05
C MET A 282 21.67 1.20 -14.29
N LEU A 283 20.49 1.49 -14.82
CA LEU A 283 19.22 1.11 -14.22
C LEU A 283 18.80 -0.33 -14.53
N GLY A 284 19.52 -1.05 -15.40
CA GLY A 284 19.16 -2.42 -15.81
C GLY A 284 17.90 -2.48 -16.70
N TYR A 285 17.44 -1.35 -17.22
CA TYR A 285 16.24 -1.24 -18.07
C TYR A 285 16.55 -1.44 -19.57
N LEU A 286 17.77 -1.87 -19.93
CA LEU A 286 18.24 -2.06 -21.31
C LEU A 286 17.30 -2.90 -22.18
N GLN A 287 16.64 -3.92 -21.61
CA GLN A 287 15.68 -4.76 -22.31
C GLN A 287 14.26 -4.17 -22.41
N GLN A 288 13.91 -3.21 -21.54
CA GLN A 288 12.57 -2.60 -21.50
C GLN A 288 12.50 -1.24 -22.20
N ILE A 289 13.62 -0.52 -22.35
CA ILE A 289 13.66 0.76 -23.10
C ILE A 289 13.81 0.53 -24.61
N GLY A 290 14.53 -0.53 -25.03
CA GLY A 290 14.49 -0.98 -26.43
C GLY A 290 13.09 -1.43 -26.87
N ASP A 291 12.24 -1.78 -25.90
CA ASP A 291 10.88 -2.31 -26.05
C ASP A 291 9.80 -1.35 -25.51
N VAL A 292 10.14 -0.07 -25.26
CA VAL A 292 9.14 1.00 -25.44
C VAL A 292 8.89 1.05 -26.94
N GLY A 293 8.16 0.04 -27.43
CA GLY A 293 7.70 -0.03 -28.79
C GLY A 293 7.02 1.29 -29.13
N GLN A 294 6.85 1.53 -30.43
CA GLN A 294 6.32 2.77 -31.02
C GLN A 294 5.00 3.30 -30.38
N GLU A 295 4.38 2.55 -29.46
CA GLU A 295 3.13 2.82 -28.76
C GLU A 295 3.24 3.23 -27.27
N GLY A 296 4.41 3.18 -26.61
CA GLY A 296 4.59 3.67 -25.23
C GLY A 296 4.20 2.70 -24.10
N ASN A 297 4.15 1.40 -24.40
CA ASN A 297 3.81 0.33 -23.48
C ASN A 297 5.01 -0.10 -22.64
N VAL A 298 4.85 -0.17 -21.31
CA VAL A 298 5.90 -0.58 -20.37
C VAL A 298 5.44 -1.81 -19.58
N LEU A 299 6.31 -2.82 -19.53
CA LEU A 299 6.11 -4.01 -18.69
C LEU A 299 6.86 -3.83 -17.36
N ILE A 300 6.13 -3.83 -16.25
CA ILE A 300 6.69 -3.79 -14.89
C ILE A 300 6.63 -5.21 -14.34
N SER A 301 7.71 -5.75 -13.76
CA SER A 301 7.64 -7.09 -13.14
C SER A 301 6.94 -7.03 -11.77
N PRO A 302 6.36 -8.13 -11.27
CA PRO A 302 5.84 -8.19 -9.90
C PRO A 302 6.91 -7.82 -8.87
N MET A 303 6.53 -7.00 -7.89
CA MET A 303 7.41 -6.43 -6.85
C MET A 303 8.43 -5.40 -7.37
N GLU A 304 8.31 -4.88 -8.59
CA GLU A 304 9.16 -3.79 -9.08
C GLU A 304 8.52 -2.41 -8.90
N ILE A 305 9.36 -1.43 -8.61
CA ILE A 305 9.03 0.00 -8.65
C ILE A 305 9.88 0.64 -9.74
N GLN A 306 9.23 1.30 -10.68
CA GLN A 306 9.88 1.99 -11.79
C GLN A 306 9.46 3.46 -11.80
N ALA A 307 10.39 4.34 -12.19
CA ALA A 307 10.18 5.78 -12.23
C ALA A 307 10.41 6.32 -13.64
N TYR A 308 9.52 7.22 -14.06
CA TYR A 308 9.55 7.84 -15.38
C TYR A 308 9.42 9.34 -15.25
N LYS A 309 10.27 10.07 -15.99
CA LYS A 309 10.08 11.49 -16.28
C LYS A 309 9.34 11.63 -17.60
N LEU A 310 8.37 12.54 -17.67
CA LEU A 310 7.52 12.72 -18.84
C LEU A 310 7.03 14.16 -18.97
N ASP A 311 6.73 14.56 -20.20
CA ASP A 311 6.10 15.84 -20.53
C ASP A 311 4.64 15.63 -20.91
N LEU A 312 3.72 16.20 -20.14
CA LEU A 312 2.31 16.18 -20.48
C LEU A 312 1.98 17.37 -21.39
N GLN A 313 1.38 17.08 -22.53
CA GLN A 313 0.87 18.05 -23.49
C GLN A 313 -0.59 17.72 -23.85
N PRO A 314 -1.44 18.71 -24.15
CA PRO A 314 -2.73 18.43 -24.78
C PRO A 314 -2.52 17.66 -26.09
N PRO A 315 -3.43 16.77 -26.50
CA PRO A 315 -3.32 16.07 -27.77
C PRO A 315 -3.16 17.08 -28.89
N SER A 316 -2.17 16.88 -29.76
CA SER A 316 -2.02 17.70 -30.95
C SER A 316 -3.29 17.56 -31.78
N SER A 317 -3.91 18.68 -32.12
CA SER A 317 -4.93 18.72 -33.16
C SER A 317 -4.25 18.23 -34.44
N GLN A 318 -4.43 16.96 -34.79
CA GLN A 318 -4.09 16.51 -36.13
C GLN A 318 -4.98 17.30 -37.09
N GLU A 319 -4.34 18.07 -37.96
CA GLU A 319 -4.96 18.72 -39.11
C GLU A 319 -5.76 17.66 -39.89
N GLU A 320 -7.06 17.92 -40.07
CA GLU A 320 -7.91 17.22 -41.04
C GLU A 320 -7.37 17.36 -42.47
#